data_AF-A0A1J3CU33-F1
#
_entry.id   AF-A0A1J3CU33-F1
#
_cell.length_a   1.000
_cell.length_b   1.000
_cell.length_c   1.000
_cell.angle_alpha   90.00
_cell.angle_beta   90.00
_cell.angle_gamma   90.00
#
_symmetry.space_group_name_H-M   'P 1'
#
loop_
_entity.id
_entity.type
_entity.pdbx_description
1 polymer ?
#
loop_
_entity_poly.entity_id
_entity_poly.type
_entity_poly.pdbx_seq_one_letter_code
_entity_poly.pdbx_strand_id
1 'polypeptide(L)' 'KNVTVLRGYYCGPPDLRLLVYDYMPNGNLSTLLQEASHQDGHVLNWPMRHLIALGIARGLSFLHSLSIIHGDLKPQNV' A
#
# COMPACT_ATOMS: atom_id res chain seq x y z
N LYS A 1 0.56 1.62 -11.68
CA LYS A 1 1.64 1.17 -10.78
C LYS A 1 0.99 0.94 -9.41
N ASN A 2 0.98 -0.28 -8.90
CA ASN A 2 0.26 -0.67 -7.68
C ASN A 2 1.18 -1.34 -6.65
N VAL A 3 2.46 -0.96 -6.68
CA VAL A 3 3.49 -1.36 -5.73
C VAL A 3 4.28 -0.10 -5.39
N THR A 4 4.54 0.13 -4.11
CA THR A 4 5.29 1.29 -3.62
C THR A 4 6.69 1.32 -4.21
N VAL A 5 7.09 2.47 -4.73
CA VAL A 5 8.38 2.60 -5.42
C VAL A 5 9.45 2.97 -4.40
N LEU A 6 10.49 2.14 -4.30
CA LEU A 6 11.73 2.48 -3.62
C LEU A 6 12.49 3.50 -4.48
N ARG A 7 12.74 4.70 -3.93
CA ARG A 7 13.50 5.77 -4.58
C ARG A 7 15.00 5.66 -4.34
N GLY A 8 15.38 5.08 -3.21
CA GLY A 8 16.76 4.88 -2.85
C GLY A 8 16.88 4.24 -1.48
N TYR A 9 18.12 3.98 -1.07
CA TYR A 9 18.45 3.50 0.25
C TYR A 9 19.68 4.27 0.75
N TYR A 10 19.80 4.36 2.07
CA TYR A 10 20.99 4.88 2.74
C TYR A 10 21.55 3.81 3.66
N CYS A 11 22.87 3.63 3.62
CA CYS A 11 23.61 2.76 4.51
C CYS A 11 24.81 3.55 5.02
N GLY A 12 24.85 3.87 6.31
CA GLY A 12 25.92 4.68 6.88
C GLY A 12 26.19 4.43 8.36
N PRO A 13 27.28 4.99 8.90
CA PRO A 13 27.64 4.82 10.31
C PRO A 13 26.54 5.37 11.25
N PRO A 14 26.28 4.75 12.42
CA PRO A 14 26.90 3.55 12.98
C PRO A 14 26.09 2.27 12.70
N ASP A 15 25.81 1.96 11.42
CA ASP A 15 24.87 0.90 10.94
C ASP A 15 23.41 1.38 10.80
N LEU A 16 23.22 2.66 10.48
CA LEU A 16 21.92 3.20 10.09
C LEU A 16 21.56 2.73 8.68
N ARG A 17 20.41 2.07 8.56
CA ARG A 17 19.83 1.61 7.29
C ARG A 17 18.48 2.27 7.08
N LEU A 18 18.34 3.03 6.01
CA LEU A 18 17.09 3.71 5.65
C LEU A 18 16.67 3.32 4.25
N LEU A 19 15.35 3.26 4.05
CA LEU A 19 14.72 3.09 2.74
C LEU A 19 13.89 4.35 2.46
N VAL A 20 14.03 4.89 1.26
CA VAL A 20 13.34 6.11 0.83
C VAL A 20 12.24 5.72 -0.15
N TYR A 21 11.00 6.05 0.18
CA TYR A 21 9.82 5.77 -0.64
C TYR A 21 9.10 7.06 -1.01
N ASP A 22 8.19 6.98 -1.98
CA ASP A 22 7.19 8.03 -2.18
C ASP A 22 6.29 8.15 -0.93
N TYR A 23 6.02 9.39 -0.50
CA TYR A 23 5.10 9.65 0.61
C TYR A 23 3.65 9.39 0.17
N MET A 24 2.91 8.65 1.01
CA MET A 24 1.49 8.35 0.81
C MET A 24 0.63 9.25 1.71
N PRO A 25 0.07 10.36 1.19
CA PRO A 25 -0.59 11.38 2.02
C PRO A 25 -1.87 10.89 2.70
N ASN A 26 -2.50 9.84 2.17
CA ASN A 26 -3.75 9.29 2.71
C ASN A 26 -3.52 8.17 3.72
N GLY A 27 -2.27 7.92 4.14
CA GLY A 27 -1.93 6.83 5.04
C GLY A 27 -2.16 5.45 4.41
N ASN A 28 -2.39 4.45 5.27
CA ASN A 28 -2.65 3.07 4.86
C ASN A 28 -4.17 2.80 4.73
N LEU A 29 -4.52 1.74 4.01
CA LEU A 29 -5.90 1.37 3.75
C LEU A 29 -6.67 1.00 5.03
N SER A 30 -6.03 0.49 6.08
CA SER A 30 -6.70 0.19 7.35
C SER A 30 -7.29 1.45 7.99
N THR A 31 -6.54 2.55 8.02
CA THR A 31 -7.00 3.84 8.56
C THR A 31 -8.17 4.37 7.73
N LEU A 32 -8.04 4.33 6.40
CA LEU A 32 -9.10 4.80 5.50
C LEU A 32 -10.40 3.99 5.65
N LEU A 33 -10.31 2.66 5.82
CA LEU A 33 -11.46 1.80 6.06
C LEU A 33 -12.15 2.10 7.39
N GLN A 34 -11.37 2.39 8.44
CA GLN A 34 -11.89 2.77 9.74
C GLN A 34 -12.62 4.11 9.67
N GLU A 35 -12.00 5.14 9.07
CA GLU A 35 -12.62 6.45 8.89
C GLU A 35 -13.95 6.37 8.12
N ALA A 36 -13.97 5.58 7.03
CA ALA A 36 -15.18 5.37 6.26
C ALA A 36 -16.29 4.58 6.98
N SER A 37 -15.96 3.83 8.05
CA SER A 37 -16.97 3.18 8.89
C SER A 37 -17.63 4.13 9.88
N HIS A 38 -16.99 5.26 10.20
CA HIS A 38 -17.48 6.26 11.15
C HIS A 38 -18.22 7.44 10.49
N GLN A 39 -18.06 7.61 9.18
CA GLN A 39 -18.81 8.60 8.39
C GLN A 39 -19.94 7.87 7.65
N ASP A 40 -21.11 8.51 7.50
CA ASP A 40 -22.33 7.94 6.89
C ASP A 40 -22.17 7.53 5.40
N GLY A 41 -21.33 6.53 5.12
CA GLY A 41 -21.22 5.82 3.85
C GLY A 41 -20.51 6.53 2.70
N HIS A 42 -20.03 7.77 2.86
CA HIS A 42 -19.60 8.58 1.71
C HIS A 42 -18.13 8.43 1.27
N VAL A 43 -17.19 8.02 2.14
CA VAL A 43 -15.74 8.08 1.82
C VAL A 43 -15.22 6.83 1.09
N LEU A 44 -15.91 5.69 1.17
CA LEU A 44 -15.53 4.44 0.48
C LEU A 44 -16.77 3.72 -0.02
N ASN A 45 -17.44 4.30 -1.02
CA ASN A 45 -18.53 3.62 -1.71
C ASN A 45 -18.03 2.37 -2.46
N TRP A 46 -18.96 1.51 -2.91
CA TRP A 46 -18.62 0.27 -3.60
C TRP A 46 -17.65 0.52 -4.78
N PRO A 47 -17.92 1.46 -5.71
CA PRO A 47 -17.00 1.75 -6.82
C PRO A 47 -15.54 1.99 -6.38
N MET A 48 -15.31 2.77 -5.32
CA MET A 48 -13.95 2.99 -4.79
C MET A 48 -13.34 1.71 -4.21
N ARG A 49 -14.11 0.91 -3.46
CA ARG A 49 -13.64 -0.39 -2.94
C ARG A 49 -13.23 -1.34 -4.05
N HIS A 50 -14.00 -1.37 -5.14
CA HIS A 50 -13.67 -2.15 -6.33
C HIS A 50 -12.34 -1.71 -6.95
N LEU A 51 -12.13 -0.39 -7.12
CA LEU A 51 -10.89 0.15 -7.68
C LEU A 51 -9.67 -0.18 -6.81
N ILE A 52 -9.82 -0.11 -5.48
CA ILE A 52 -8.77 -0.49 -4.52
C ILE A 52 -8.44 -1.97 -4.67
N ALA A 53 -9.45 -2.85 -4.65
CA ALA A 53 -9.26 -4.29 -4.80
C ALA A 53 -8.59 -4.64 -6.14
N LEU A 54 -9.03 -4.02 -7.24
CA LEU A 54 -8.40 -4.18 -8.55
C LEU A 54 -6.94 -3.70 -8.55
N GLY A 55 -6.65 -2.59 -7.87
CA GLY A 55 -5.30 -2.09 -7.68
C GLY A 55 -4.41 -3.09 -6.95
N ILE A 56 -4.87 -3.63 -5.82
CA ILE A 56 -4.16 -4.66 -5.04
C ILE A 56 -3.89 -5.89 -5.92
N ALA A 57 -4.91 -6.38 -6.64
CA ALA A 57 -4.76 -7.54 -7.52
C ALA A 57 -3.73 -7.31 -8.64
N ARG A 58 -3.68 -6.10 -9.22
CA ARG A 58 -2.66 -5.72 -10.20
C ARG A 58 -1.25 -5.69 -9.59
N GLY A 59 -1.11 -5.17 -8.37
CA GLY A 59 0.16 -5.16 -7.64
C GLY A 59 0.68 -6.57 -7.36
N LEU A 60 -0.19 -7.45 -6.86
CA LEU A 60 0.14 -8.86 -6.63
C LEU A 60 0.46 -9.61 -7.91
N SER A 61 -0.32 -9.39 -8.97
CA SER A 61 -0.05 -10.00 -10.29
C SER A 61 1.35 -9.64 -10.80
N PHE A 62 1.74 -8.37 -10.65
CA PHE A 62 3.09 -7.93 -10.98
C PHE A 62 4.17 -8.63 -10.12
N LEU A 63 4.00 -8.68 -8.79
CA LEU A 63 4.95 -9.39 -7.91
C LEU A 63 5.08 -10.87 -8.28
N HIS A 64 3.95 -11.54 -8.52
CA HIS A 64 3.92 -12.96 -8.88
C HIS A 64 4.54 -13.23 -10.26
N SER A 65 4.44 -12.30 -11.22
CA SER A 65 5.16 -12.42 -12.50
C SER A 65 6.69 -12.43 -12.34
N LEU A 66 7.19 -11.90 -11.22
CA LEU A 66 8.60 -11.90 -10.84
C LEU A 66 8.93 -13.03 -9.84
N SER A 67 8.00 -13.96 -9.59
CA SER A 67 8.10 -15.02 -8.57
C SER A 67 8.33 -14.47 -7.14
N ILE A 68 7.88 -13.25 -6.86
CA ILE A 68 7.96 -12.64 -5.53
C ILE A 68 6.63 -12.86 -4.79
N ILE A 69 6.70 -13.48 -3.61
CA ILE A 69 5.55 -13.62 -2.70
C ILE A 69 5.58 -12.44 -1.72
N HIS A 70 4.48 -11.69 -1.60
CA HIS A 70 4.42 -10.54 -0.68
C HIS A 70 4.61 -10.97 0.79
N GLY A 71 3.97 -12.06 1.22
CA GLY A 71 4.17 -12.65 2.56
C GLY A 71 3.44 -12.00 3.75
N ASP A 72 2.84 -10.81 3.59
CA ASP A 72 2.10 -10.10 4.66
C ASP A 72 1.04 -9.15 4.07
N LEU A 73 0.19 -9.68 3.19
CA LEU A 73 -0.85 -8.87 2.56
C LEU A 73 -1.99 -8.60 3.55
N LYS A 74 -2.14 -7.34 3.96
CA LYS A 74 -3.20 -6.85 4.85
C LYS A 74 -3.43 -5.35 4.63
N PRO A 75 -4.57 -4.77 5.05
CA PRO A 75 -4.87 -3.35 4.82
C PRO A 75 -3.84 -2.37 5.38
N GLN A 76 -3.07 -2.73 6.40
CA GLN A 76 -2.02 -1.89 6.96
C GLN A 76 -0.80 -1.77 6.03
N ASN A 77 -0.64 -2.72 5.09
CA ASN A 77 0.47 -2.78 4.13
C ASN A 77 0.03 -2.39 2.71
N VAL A 78 -1.13 -1.72 2.59
CA VAL A 78 -1.67 -1.16 1.34
C VAL A 78 -1.82 0.34 1.48
#